data_AF-A0A969M4X6-F1
#
_entry.id   AF-A0A969M4X6-F1
#
_cell.length_a   1.000
_cell.length_b   1.000
_cell.length_c   1.000
_cell.angle_alpha   90.00
_cell.angle_beta   90.00
_cell.angle_gamma   90.00
#
_symmetry.space_group_name_H-M   'P 1'
#
loop_
_entity.id
_entity.type
_entity.pdbx_description
1 polymer ?
#
loop_
_entity_poly.entity_id
_entity_poly.type
_entity_poly.pdbx_seq_one_letter_code
_entity_poly.pdbx_strand_id
1 'polypeptide(L)'
;MASVSSTSSSTSTSYTSSALNSDWSALIDDAVAAKLSAADSIETKITKAETKVAAYQELQSLLSSISSAAYSLSAPSGYFGEADDVFNGRTAYLSTDGSYSTGDVLGVTVADGTDLGTYDIKISQLATAHKVASNTQTSNSDDLGYNGVFSLAVAGGTAVNVTITDTMNLAEIATAINTVSGQSGVKATVLKVSDTDYKLVLTATDTGKEITATAVSGDDVLNGLGITGGTGTLANVLQEAKDAILTIDGVQITRDSNEISDALEGVTFYLYATTTTDTSITVEVGADLNSVAESVQDLVDAYNAYRDFVIAQQATSASGGAAESAVLFADGTLRSVNSDVMNALNTVIDQDTMALLGLSFDSSNYLVLDTDTLEDALLEDLDKVQSLLSFQFTSSSDELTVLRRGTSAPTSFTLDIVVDGSGAITSVSVGGDNSLFTVSGKSITGATGTAYEGFTFVFVGDASESIDMTLSYGLADRLYNVADKASSTSSGSIQTVVDNLNEKIGDYESDVATIEDRAEALRERLTARYARLQAAMAKAEATLAYLKAMLDAANSND
;
A
#
# COMPACT_ATOMS: atom_id res chain seq x y z
N MET A 1 -33.81 18.94 29.90
CA MET A 1 -34.51 19.80 30.87
C MET A 1 -33.59 20.93 31.29
N ALA A 2 -33.83 22.14 30.81
CA ALA A 2 -33.41 23.38 31.46
C ALA A 2 -34.51 24.41 31.14
N SER A 3 -35.15 24.91 32.18
CA SER A 3 -36.35 25.75 32.15
C SER A 3 -36.08 27.12 31.52
N VAL A 4 -36.88 27.50 30.54
CA VAL A 4 -36.92 28.86 29.98
C VAL A 4 -37.78 29.72 30.92
N SER A 5 -37.13 30.52 31.76
CA SER A 5 -37.79 31.59 32.51
C SER A 5 -37.82 32.85 31.66
N SER A 6 -39.02 33.25 31.21
CA SER A 6 -39.28 34.54 30.61
C SER A 6 -39.24 35.64 31.68
N THR A 7 -38.26 36.53 31.60
CA THR A 7 -38.25 37.75 32.42
C THR A 7 -38.40 38.95 31.49
N SER A 8 -39.63 39.44 31.38
CA SER A 8 -39.93 40.75 30.78
C SER A 8 -39.46 41.85 31.73
N SER A 9 -38.32 42.50 31.44
CA SER A 9 -37.90 43.71 32.13
C SER A 9 -38.29 44.94 31.30
N SER A 10 -39.37 45.59 31.69
CA SER A 10 -39.70 46.95 31.24
C SER A 10 -38.72 47.94 31.90
N THR A 11 -37.75 48.43 31.12
CA THR A 11 -36.82 49.46 31.60
C THR A 11 -37.49 50.83 31.50
N SER A 12 -38.10 51.30 32.59
CA SER A 12 -38.51 52.69 32.74
C SER A 12 -37.26 53.57 32.91
N THR A 13 -37.01 54.46 31.96
CA THR A 13 -35.92 55.43 32.00
C THR A 13 -36.27 56.55 32.98
N SER A 14 -35.71 56.48 34.20
CA SER A 14 -35.73 57.57 35.17
C SER A 14 -34.51 58.46 34.94
N TYR A 15 -34.71 59.66 34.40
CA TYR A 15 -33.66 60.67 34.29
C TYR A 15 -33.36 61.25 35.68
N THR A 16 -32.29 60.79 36.32
CA THR A 16 -31.68 61.48 37.47
C THR A 16 -30.45 62.25 36.99
N SER A 17 -30.51 63.58 37.13
CA SER A 17 -29.58 64.59 36.65
C SER A 17 -28.25 64.64 37.42
N SER A 18 -27.48 63.55 37.41
CA SER A 18 -26.12 63.47 37.95
C SER A 18 -25.15 62.67 37.05
N ALA A 19 -25.55 62.37 35.81
CA ALA A 19 -24.87 61.47 34.88
C ALA A 19 -23.89 62.17 33.91
N LEU A 20 -22.83 62.80 34.41
CA LEU A 20 -21.71 63.25 33.56
C LEU A 20 -20.38 62.52 33.84
N ASN A 21 -20.41 61.49 34.68
CA ASN A 21 -19.33 60.51 34.79
C ASN A 21 -19.71 59.22 34.04
N SER A 22 -20.13 59.38 32.78
CA SER A 22 -20.59 58.28 31.92
C SER A 22 -19.39 57.53 31.35
N ASP A 23 -19.33 56.24 31.66
CA ASP A 23 -18.34 55.30 31.17
C ASP A 23 -18.49 55.11 29.64
N TRP A 24 -17.93 56.04 28.87
CA TRP A 24 -17.99 56.01 27.42
C TRP A 24 -17.32 54.77 26.84
N SER A 25 -16.38 54.17 27.58
CA SER A 25 -15.74 52.90 27.19
C SER A 25 -16.77 51.78 27.10
N ALA A 26 -17.61 51.63 28.14
CA ALA A 26 -18.66 50.61 28.16
C ALA A 26 -19.64 50.77 26.98
N LEU A 27 -20.03 52.01 26.64
CA LEU A 27 -20.92 52.25 25.49
C LEU A 27 -20.26 51.98 24.12
N ILE A 28 -18.95 52.18 24.01
CA ILE A 28 -18.19 51.82 22.80
C ILE A 28 -18.13 50.28 22.69
N ASP A 29 -17.80 49.61 23.80
CA ASP A 29 -17.67 48.15 23.83
C ASP A 29 -19.00 47.46 23.52
N ASP A 30 -20.13 47.92 24.06
CA ASP A 30 -21.46 47.41 23.74
C ASP A 30 -21.80 47.58 22.23
N ALA A 31 -21.45 48.73 21.65
CA ALA A 31 -21.70 49.00 20.24
C ALA A 31 -20.82 48.14 19.30
N VAL A 32 -19.60 47.84 19.73
CA VAL A 32 -18.68 46.95 19.01
C VAL A 32 -19.12 45.49 19.16
N ALA A 33 -19.46 45.05 20.37
CA ALA A 33 -19.95 43.70 20.64
C ALA A 33 -21.24 43.38 19.86
N ALA A 34 -22.17 44.33 19.78
CA ALA A 34 -23.37 44.19 18.95
C ALA A 34 -23.03 43.95 17.47
N LYS A 35 -21.94 44.56 16.97
CA LYS A 35 -21.48 44.39 15.59
C LYS A 35 -20.74 43.06 15.37
N LEU A 36 -19.99 42.60 16.38
CA LEU A 36 -19.31 41.30 16.37
C LEU A 36 -20.27 40.10 16.50
N SER A 37 -21.47 40.29 17.06
CA SER A 37 -22.47 39.20 17.14
C SER A 37 -22.83 38.54 15.80
N ALA A 38 -22.68 39.28 14.69
CA ALA A 38 -22.83 38.74 13.34
C ALA A 38 -21.65 37.85 12.94
N ALA A 39 -20.43 38.19 13.36
CA ALA A 39 -19.24 37.36 13.18
C ALA A 39 -19.36 36.07 14.00
N ASP A 40 -19.74 36.13 15.28
CA ASP A 40 -19.94 34.95 16.15
C ASP A 40 -20.89 33.91 15.51
N SER A 41 -21.94 34.39 14.85
CA SER A 41 -22.91 33.55 14.13
C SER A 41 -22.31 32.89 12.89
N ILE A 42 -21.40 33.57 12.19
CA ILE A 42 -20.68 33.03 11.03
C ILE A 42 -19.58 32.06 11.49
N GLU A 43 -18.83 32.37 12.55
CA GLU A 43 -17.87 31.47 13.17
C GLU A 43 -18.53 30.14 13.56
N THR A 44 -19.74 30.20 14.14
CA THR A 44 -20.52 28.98 14.42
C THR A 44 -20.83 28.16 13.15
N LYS A 45 -20.99 28.81 11.99
CA LYS A 45 -21.17 28.10 10.71
C LYS A 45 -19.85 27.53 10.19
N ILE A 46 -18.73 28.24 10.37
CA ILE A 46 -17.38 27.75 10.06
C ILE A 46 -17.13 26.46 10.84
N THR A 47 -17.25 26.48 12.16
CA THR A 47 -17.02 25.30 13.01
C THR A 47 -17.89 24.11 12.59
N LYS A 48 -19.15 24.35 12.22
CA LYS A 48 -20.05 23.30 11.70
C LYS A 48 -19.60 22.75 10.35
N ALA A 49 -19.11 23.60 9.46
CA ALA A 49 -18.60 23.18 8.15
C ALA A 49 -17.29 22.40 8.30
N GLU A 50 -16.37 22.85 9.16
CA GLU A 50 -15.12 22.14 9.48
C GLU A 50 -15.40 20.75 10.07
N THR A 51 -16.36 20.65 10.99
CA THR A 51 -16.77 19.36 11.57
C THR A 51 -17.31 18.42 10.48
N LYS A 52 -18.06 18.94 9.51
CA LYS A 52 -18.53 18.16 8.35
C LYS A 52 -17.40 17.74 7.43
N VAL A 53 -16.43 18.62 7.16
CA VAL A 53 -15.24 18.29 6.38
C VAL A 53 -14.50 17.12 7.03
N ALA A 54 -14.27 17.17 8.35
CA ALA A 54 -13.62 16.09 9.08
C ALA A 54 -14.39 14.76 8.96
N ALA A 55 -15.72 14.78 9.13
CA ALA A 55 -16.55 13.58 8.97
C ALA A 55 -16.52 13.02 7.53
N TYR A 56 -16.49 13.88 6.50
CA TYR A 56 -16.36 13.45 5.12
C TYR A 56 -14.97 12.87 4.82
N GLN A 57 -13.91 13.43 5.40
CA GLN A 57 -12.54 12.88 5.27
C GLN A 57 -12.41 11.52 5.96
N GLU A 58 -13.06 11.32 7.11
CA GLU A 58 -13.14 10.01 7.75
C GLU A 58 -13.89 8.99 6.88
N LEU A 59 -15.06 9.37 6.34
CA LEU A 59 -15.81 8.55 5.39
C LEU A 59 -14.97 8.21 4.14
N GLN A 60 -14.25 9.20 3.59
CA GLN A 60 -13.35 9.03 2.46
C GLN A 60 -12.26 8.00 2.78
N SER A 61 -11.63 8.09 3.95
CA SER A 61 -10.62 7.14 4.39
C SER A 61 -11.18 5.72 4.50
N LEU A 62 -12.35 5.54 5.12
CA LEU A 62 -12.99 4.23 5.30
C LEU A 62 -13.37 3.59 3.97
N LEU A 63 -13.87 4.37 3.01
CA LEU A 63 -14.15 3.90 1.66
C LEU A 63 -12.87 3.57 0.89
N SER A 64 -11.79 4.34 1.09
CA SER A 64 -10.49 4.02 0.51
C SER A 64 -9.96 2.67 1.02
N SER A 65 -10.18 2.36 2.31
CA SER A 65 -9.88 1.04 2.87
C SER A 65 -10.71 -0.07 2.21
N ILE A 66 -12.02 0.14 1.99
CA ILE A 66 -12.86 -0.81 1.24
C ILE A 66 -12.33 -1.01 -0.18
N SER A 67 -12.04 0.06 -0.93
CA SER A 67 -11.51 -0.09 -2.29
C SER A 67 -10.17 -0.84 -2.27
N SER A 68 -9.30 -0.56 -1.31
CA SER A 68 -8.00 -1.23 -1.22
C SER A 68 -8.15 -2.74 -0.97
N ALA A 69 -9.01 -3.13 -0.04
CA ALA A 69 -9.29 -4.55 0.25
C ALA A 69 -10.01 -5.25 -0.91
N ALA A 70 -10.88 -4.56 -1.63
CA ALA A 70 -11.57 -5.09 -2.80
C ALA A 70 -10.67 -5.19 -4.05
N TYR A 71 -9.58 -4.43 -4.12
CA TYR A 71 -8.76 -4.31 -5.31
C TYR A 71 -8.09 -5.64 -5.69
N SER A 72 -7.41 -6.32 -4.76
CA SER A 72 -6.74 -7.60 -5.04
C SER A 72 -7.71 -8.70 -5.48
N LEU A 73 -8.93 -8.69 -4.92
CA LEU A 73 -10.03 -9.60 -5.27
C LEU A 73 -10.71 -9.26 -6.60
N SER A 74 -10.49 -8.06 -7.15
CA SER A 74 -11.14 -7.59 -8.38
C SER A 74 -10.48 -8.10 -9.67
N ALA A 75 -9.36 -8.83 -9.56
CA ALA A 75 -8.43 -9.19 -10.63
C ALA A 75 -7.89 -7.96 -11.41
N PRO A 76 -7.14 -7.05 -10.78
CA PRO A 76 -6.72 -5.76 -11.35
C PRO A 76 -6.24 -5.81 -12.81
N SER A 77 -6.82 -5.00 -13.70
CA SER A 77 -6.44 -5.02 -15.12
C SER A 77 -5.12 -4.28 -15.39
N GLY A 78 -4.31 -4.84 -16.29
CA GLY A 78 -3.13 -4.19 -16.87
C GLY A 78 -1.82 -4.85 -16.44
N TYR A 79 -0.74 -4.54 -17.16
CA TYR A 79 0.58 -5.17 -16.97
C TYR A 79 1.15 -5.07 -15.53
N PHE A 80 0.68 -4.10 -14.74
CA PHE A 80 1.07 -3.95 -13.33
C PHE A 80 0.04 -4.49 -12.34
N GLY A 81 -1.16 -4.84 -12.79
CA GLY A 81 -2.24 -5.34 -11.95
C GLY A 81 -2.25 -6.85 -11.78
N GLU A 82 -1.63 -7.60 -12.70
CA GLU A 82 -1.55 -9.08 -12.60
C GLU A 82 -0.83 -9.55 -11.32
N ALA A 83 0.17 -8.79 -10.85
CA ALA A 83 0.88 -9.06 -9.61
C ALA A 83 0.06 -8.74 -8.34
N ASP A 84 -0.99 -7.93 -8.48
CA ASP A 84 -1.88 -7.56 -7.38
C ASP A 84 -3.13 -8.48 -7.34
N ASP A 85 -3.34 -9.33 -8.34
CA ASP A 85 -4.46 -10.28 -8.41
C ASP A 85 -4.17 -11.51 -7.53
N VAL A 86 -4.91 -11.63 -6.43
CA VAL A 86 -4.72 -12.74 -5.48
C VAL A 86 -5.01 -14.11 -6.09
N PHE A 87 -5.82 -14.18 -7.16
CA PHE A 87 -6.12 -15.44 -7.85
C PHE A 87 -4.97 -15.93 -8.74
N ASN A 88 -3.99 -15.06 -9.05
CA ASN A 88 -2.74 -15.45 -9.70
C ASN A 88 -1.71 -16.02 -8.71
N GLY A 89 -1.94 -15.86 -7.40
CA GLY A 89 -1.10 -16.40 -6.34
C GLY A 89 -0.92 -17.91 -6.47
N ARG A 90 0.33 -18.37 -6.35
CA ARG A 90 0.68 -19.79 -6.37
C ARG A 90 1.44 -20.18 -5.13
N THR A 91 1.18 -21.38 -4.64
CA THR A 91 1.88 -21.95 -3.50
C THR A 91 2.21 -23.42 -3.73
N ALA A 92 3.19 -23.92 -2.99
CA ALA A 92 3.60 -25.31 -3.03
C ALA A 92 3.04 -26.06 -1.82
N TYR A 93 2.22 -27.07 -2.09
CA TYR A 93 1.75 -28.03 -1.09
C TYR A 93 2.67 -29.25 -1.10
N LEU A 94 3.44 -29.41 -0.03
CA LEU A 94 4.39 -30.51 0.11
C LEU A 94 3.75 -31.64 0.91
N SER A 95 3.84 -32.86 0.39
CA SER A 95 3.43 -34.07 1.09
C SER A 95 4.45 -35.20 0.98
N THR A 96 4.42 -36.12 1.93
CA THR A 96 5.22 -37.36 1.93
C THR A 96 4.37 -38.50 2.46
N ASP A 97 4.88 -39.73 2.37
CA ASP A 97 4.30 -40.91 3.01
C ASP A 97 4.38 -40.91 4.56
N GLY A 98 4.82 -39.80 5.16
CA GLY A 98 5.02 -39.65 6.61
C GLY A 98 6.45 -39.93 7.06
N SER A 99 7.38 -40.21 6.13
CA SER A 99 8.79 -40.46 6.46
C SER A 99 9.56 -39.22 6.92
N TYR A 100 9.09 -38.01 6.60
CA TYR A 100 9.76 -36.75 6.94
C TYR A 100 8.77 -35.66 7.34
N SER A 101 9.26 -34.70 8.12
CA SER A 101 8.73 -33.33 8.09
C SER A 101 9.22 -32.69 6.79
N THR A 102 8.32 -32.27 5.91
CA THR A 102 8.64 -31.76 4.56
C THR A 102 9.60 -30.57 4.61
N GLY A 103 9.37 -29.64 5.54
CA GLY A 103 10.21 -28.45 5.72
C GLY A 103 11.65 -28.71 6.20
N ASP A 104 11.94 -29.90 6.74
CA ASP A 104 13.31 -30.26 7.15
C ASP A 104 14.19 -30.67 5.95
N VAL A 105 13.56 -30.99 4.81
CA VAL A 105 14.23 -31.61 3.66
C VAL A 105 14.21 -30.69 2.43
N LEU A 106 13.07 -30.04 2.16
CA LEU A 106 12.85 -29.25 0.96
C LEU A 106 12.03 -28.00 1.28
N GLY A 107 12.54 -26.84 0.90
CA GLY A 107 11.76 -25.61 0.73
C GLY A 107 11.38 -25.43 -0.74
N VAL A 108 10.20 -24.88 -1.01
CA VAL A 108 9.77 -24.55 -2.37
C VAL A 108 9.14 -23.17 -2.35
N THR A 109 9.52 -22.33 -3.31
CA THR A 109 8.80 -21.10 -3.63
C THR A 109 8.30 -21.18 -5.06
N VAL A 110 7.13 -20.59 -5.29
CA VAL A 110 6.46 -20.60 -6.59
C VAL A 110 6.14 -19.15 -6.95
N ALA A 111 6.44 -18.76 -8.18
CA ALA A 111 6.08 -17.47 -8.71
C ALA A 111 4.59 -17.44 -9.09
N ASP A 112 3.96 -16.28 -8.98
CA ASP A 112 2.58 -16.09 -9.41
C ASP A 112 2.39 -16.42 -10.90
N GLY A 113 1.21 -16.93 -11.24
CA GLY A 113 0.88 -17.36 -12.60
C GLY A 113 1.60 -18.64 -13.07
N THR A 114 2.43 -19.27 -12.23
CA THR A 114 3.01 -20.59 -12.54
C THR A 114 1.90 -21.61 -12.80
N ASP A 115 2.10 -22.46 -13.81
CA ASP A 115 1.17 -23.52 -14.18
C ASP A 115 0.96 -24.51 -13.02
N LEU A 116 -0.28 -24.96 -12.85
CA LEU A 116 -0.63 -25.96 -11.85
C LEU A 116 -0.02 -27.31 -12.23
N GLY A 117 0.50 -28.03 -11.23
CA GLY A 117 1.16 -29.31 -11.48
C GLY A 117 1.57 -30.03 -10.22
N THR A 118 1.86 -31.32 -10.35
CA THR A 118 2.36 -32.14 -9.26
C THR A 118 3.65 -32.82 -9.70
N TYR A 119 4.67 -32.75 -8.85
CA TYR A 119 6.01 -33.25 -9.13
C TYR A 119 6.51 -34.13 -8.00
N ASP A 120 7.13 -35.26 -8.34
CA ASP A 120 7.80 -36.13 -7.37
C ASP A 120 9.30 -35.81 -7.31
N ILE A 121 9.72 -35.30 -6.15
CA ILE A 121 11.09 -34.84 -5.90
C ILE A 121 11.84 -35.84 -5.01
N LYS A 122 13.04 -36.25 -5.44
CA LYS A 122 13.94 -37.06 -4.63
C LYS A 122 15.34 -36.49 -4.63
N ILE A 123 15.87 -36.20 -3.45
CA ILE A 123 17.17 -35.56 -3.25
C ILE A 123 18.19 -36.63 -2.88
N SER A 124 19.10 -36.96 -3.80
CA SER A 124 20.11 -38.01 -3.60
C SER A 124 21.42 -37.47 -3.02
N GLN A 125 21.76 -36.21 -3.30
CA GLN A 125 22.97 -35.56 -2.81
C GLN A 125 22.77 -34.05 -2.72
N LEU A 126 23.31 -33.43 -1.68
CA LEU A 126 23.40 -31.97 -1.57
C LEU A 126 24.71 -31.46 -2.18
N ALA A 127 24.66 -30.26 -2.73
CA ALA A 127 25.84 -29.55 -3.16
C ALA A 127 26.69 -29.15 -1.94
N THR A 128 28.00 -29.35 -2.02
CA THR A 128 28.95 -29.01 -0.97
C THR A 128 30.07 -28.12 -1.49
N ALA A 129 30.48 -27.13 -0.70
CA ALA A 129 31.61 -26.26 -1.01
C ALA A 129 32.92 -26.95 -0.65
N HIS A 130 33.94 -26.78 -1.50
CA HIS A 130 35.27 -27.34 -1.23
C HIS A 130 35.89 -26.62 -0.03
N LYS A 131 36.40 -27.38 0.94
CA LYS A 131 37.20 -26.87 2.05
C LYS A 131 38.54 -27.58 2.15
N VAL A 132 39.62 -26.82 2.26
CA VAL A 132 40.98 -27.32 2.42
C VAL A 132 41.66 -26.61 3.58
N ALA A 133 42.32 -27.36 4.46
CA ALA A 133 43.05 -26.81 5.59
C ALA A 133 44.56 -26.78 5.34
N SER A 134 45.27 -25.88 6.02
CA SER A 134 46.73 -25.95 6.13
C SER A 134 47.15 -27.03 7.14
N ASN A 135 48.45 -27.31 7.16
CA ASN A 135 49.11 -27.89 8.31
C ASN A 135 49.00 -26.94 9.52
N THR A 136 49.20 -27.51 10.71
CA THR A 136 49.18 -26.75 11.97
C THR A 136 50.35 -25.78 12.04
N GLN A 137 50.08 -24.54 12.40
CA GLN A 137 51.04 -23.48 12.71
C GLN A 137 51.02 -23.18 14.21
N THR A 138 52.18 -22.82 14.79
CA THR A 138 52.31 -22.60 16.24
C THR A 138 51.84 -21.23 16.73
N SER A 139 51.57 -20.31 15.80
CA SER A 139 51.16 -18.93 16.07
C SER A 139 50.33 -18.40 14.91
N ASN A 140 49.44 -17.44 15.18
CA ASN A 140 48.69 -16.71 14.16
C ASN A 140 49.25 -15.31 13.89
N SER A 141 50.16 -14.82 14.73
CA SER A 141 50.70 -13.46 14.71
C SER A 141 52.19 -13.40 14.40
N ASP A 142 52.89 -14.52 14.52
CA ASP A 142 54.30 -14.58 14.18
C ASP A 142 54.46 -14.76 12.66
N ASP A 143 55.41 -14.02 12.11
CA ASP A 143 55.76 -14.06 10.69
C ASP A 143 56.15 -15.48 10.29
N LEU A 144 55.58 -15.97 9.19
CA LEU A 144 55.85 -17.33 8.69
C LEU A 144 57.10 -17.40 7.80
N GLY A 145 57.64 -16.25 7.38
CA GLY A 145 58.88 -16.17 6.60
C GLY A 145 58.79 -16.59 5.14
N TYR A 146 57.58 -16.72 4.58
CA TYR A 146 57.37 -17.08 3.17
C TYR A 146 57.42 -15.85 2.26
N ASN A 147 58.11 -15.94 1.12
CA ASN A 147 58.11 -14.88 0.11
C ASN A 147 57.80 -15.44 -1.28
N GLY A 148 56.53 -15.35 -1.68
CA GLY A 148 56.07 -15.97 -2.93
C GLY A 148 54.71 -15.49 -3.41
N VAL A 149 54.41 -15.84 -4.66
CA VAL A 149 53.14 -15.56 -5.32
C VAL A 149 52.52 -16.90 -5.71
N PHE A 150 51.26 -17.08 -5.35
CA PHE A 150 50.45 -18.20 -5.83
C PHE A 150 49.18 -17.68 -6.50
N SER A 151 48.63 -18.49 -7.39
CA SER A 151 47.34 -18.24 -8.02
C SER A 151 46.25 -19.05 -7.33
N LEU A 152 45.08 -18.44 -7.15
CA LEU A 152 43.93 -19.03 -6.49
C LEU A 152 42.68 -18.79 -7.35
N ALA A 153 41.89 -19.85 -7.54
CA ALA A 153 40.61 -19.81 -8.23
C ALA A 153 39.71 -20.93 -7.70
N VAL A 154 38.47 -20.93 -8.14
CA VAL A 154 37.61 -22.11 -8.15
C VAL A 154 37.44 -22.62 -9.58
N ALA A 155 37.04 -23.88 -9.76
CA ALA A 155 36.81 -24.48 -11.08
C ALA A 155 35.84 -23.64 -11.92
N GLY A 156 36.26 -23.25 -13.13
CA GLY A 156 35.50 -22.36 -14.01
C GLY A 156 35.59 -20.87 -13.68
N GLY A 157 36.27 -20.48 -12.59
CA GLY A 157 36.48 -19.10 -12.17
C GLY A 157 37.77 -18.46 -12.73
N THR A 158 37.97 -17.19 -12.38
CA THR A 158 39.17 -16.43 -12.78
C THR A 158 40.31 -16.68 -11.79
N ALA A 159 41.48 -17.08 -12.29
CA ALA A 159 42.66 -17.28 -11.46
C ALA A 159 43.27 -15.93 -11.05
N VAL A 160 43.43 -15.72 -9.74
CA VAL A 160 43.93 -14.46 -9.18
C VAL A 160 45.22 -14.69 -8.39
N ASN A 161 46.20 -13.82 -8.59
CA ASN A 161 47.46 -13.91 -7.87
C ASN A 161 47.34 -13.31 -6.47
N VAL A 162 47.86 -14.03 -5.49
CA VAL A 162 48.02 -13.60 -4.10
C VAL A 162 49.51 -13.55 -3.80
N THR A 163 49.98 -12.37 -3.39
CA THR A 163 51.39 -12.14 -3.03
C THR A 163 51.54 -12.20 -1.52
N ILE A 164 52.46 -13.06 -1.06
CA ILE A 164 52.82 -13.22 0.36
C ILE A 164 54.27 -12.76 0.54
N THR A 165 54.51 -11.96 1.59
CA THR A 165 55.84 -11.47 1.97
C THR A 165 56.34 -12.13 3.23
N ASP A 166 57.66 -12.12 3.44
CA ASP A 166 58.34 -12.77 4.57
C ASP A 166 57.88 -12.26 5.94
N THR A 167 57.36 -11.03 6.00
CA THR A 167 56.78 -10.41 7.19
C THR A 167 55.29 -10.71 7.41
N MET A 168 54.68 -11.61 6.64
CA MET A 168 53.25 -11.94 6.82
C MET A 168 53.06 -13.10 7.80
N ASN A 169 52.15 -12.91 8.75
CA ASN A 169 51.63 -13.96 9.61
C ASN A 169 50.38 -14.64 9.01
N LEU A 170 49.87 -15.68 9.69
CA LEU A 170 48.74 -16.48 9.19
C LEU A 170 47.45 -15.65 9.03
N ALA A 171 47.22 -14.66 9.90
CA ALA A 171 46.05 -13.78 9.82
C ALA A 171 46.14 -12.80 8.62
N GLU A 172 47.33 -12.30 8.33
CA GLU A 172 47.59 -11.44 7.19
C GLU A 172 47.48 -12.21 5.87
N ILE A 173 47.94 -13.47 5.82
CA ILE A 173 47.73 -14.35 4.66
C ILE A 173 46.24 -14.58 4.41
N ALA A 174 45.46 -14.86 5.46
CA ALA A 174 44.01 -15.00 5.34
C ALA A 174 43.36 -13.70 4.80
N THR A 175 43.84 -12.54 5.26
CA THR A 175 43.38 -11.22 4.82
C THR A 175 43.73 -10.96 3.35
N ALA A 176 44.94 -11.32 2.92
CA ALA A 176 45.38 -11.20 1.53
C ALA A 176 44.51 -12.05 0.59
N ILE A 177 44.18 -13.28 0.98
CA ILE A 177 43.25 -14.15 0.24
C ILE A 177 41.84 -13.55 0.21
N ASN A 178 41.32 -13.11 1.35
CA ASN A 178 39.98 -12.52 1.44
C ASN A 178 39.83 -11.23 0.62
N THR A 179 40.92 -10.46 0.46
CA THR A 179 40.95 -9.24 -0.37
C THR A 179 40.65 -9.54 -1.84
N VAL A 180 41.05 -10.73 -2.34
CA VAL A 180 40.79 -11.16 -3.71
C VAL A 180 39.60 -12.12 -3.85
N SER A 181 38.91 -12.45 -2.74
CA SER A 181 37.87 -13.49 -2.70
C SER A 181 36.72 -13.28 -3.67
N GLY A 182 36.32 -12.03 -3.93
CA GLY A 182 35.26 -11.71 -4.91
C GLY A 182 35.63 -12.04 -6.36
N GLN A 183 36.92 -12.21 -6.66
CA GLN A 183 37.41 -12.61 -7.99
C GLN A 183 37.85 -14.09 -8.02
N SER A 184 38.48 -14.57 -6.94
CA SER A 184 38.98 -15.96 -6.88
C SER A 184 37.89 -16.98 -6.53
N GLY A 185 36.78 -16.56 -5.91
CA GLY A 185 35.75 -17.47 -5.39
C GLY A 185 36.19 -18.26 -4.15
N VAL A 186 37.26 -17.84 -3.47
CA VAL A 186 37.82 -18.54 -2.30
C VAL A 186 37.98 -17.58 -1.13
N LYS A 187 37.44 -17.97 0.03
CA LYS A 187 37.62 -17.29 1.31
C LYS A 187 38.58 -18.06 2.20
N ALA A 188 39.29 -17.34 3.06
CA ALA A 188 40.20 -17.90 4.04
C ALA A 188 39.78 -17.53 5.47
N THR A 189 39.94 -18.45 6.40
CA THR A 189 39.72 -18.22 7.84
C THR A 189 40.81 -18.89 8.64
N VAL A 190 41.25 -18.24 9.73
CA VAL A 190 42.19 -18.85 10.68
C VAL A 190 41.40 -19.52 11.79
N LEU A 191 41.53 -20.85 11.90
CA LEU A 191 40.94 -21.65 12.96
C LEU A 191 41.97 -21.88 14.07
N LYS A 192 41.65 -21.43 15.29
CA LYS A 192 42.41 -21.80 16.50
C LYS A 192 41.98 -23.20 16.95
N VAL A 193 42.85 -24.18 16.79
CA VAL A 193 42.62 -25.60 17.11
C VAL A 193 42.92 -25.89 18.59
N SER A 194 43.96 -25.27 19.13
CA SER A 194 44.34 -25.34 20.55
C SER A 194 45.03 -24.04 20.97
N ASP A 195 45.54 -23.92 22.20
CA ASP A 195 46.21 -22.71 22.66
C ASP A 195 47.42 -22.30 21.82
N THR A 196 48.11 -23.27 21.24
CA THR A 196 49.31 -23.07 20.41
C THR A 196 49.12 -23.51 18.97
N ASP A 197 47.94 -23.99 18.56
CA ASP A 197 47.75 -24.60 17.25
C ASP A 197 46.74 -23.82 16.40
N TYR A 198 47.17 -23.37 15.23
CA TYR A 198 46.35 -22.62 14.28
C TYR A 198 46.37 -23.28 12.90
N LYS A 199 45.25 -23.21 12.17
CA LYS A 199 45.16 -23.65 10.78
C LYS A 199 44.49 -22.59 9.92
N LEU A 200 45.00 -22.39 8.72
CA LEU A 200 44.30 -21.65 7.68
C LEU A 200 43.31 -22.61 6.99
N VAL A 201 42.06 -22.21 6.86
CA VAL A 201 41.03 -22.96 6.14
C VAL A 201 40.61 -22.14 4.93
N LEU A 202 40.82 -22.69 3.74
CA LEU A 202 40.31 -22.18 2.48
C LEU A 202 38.94 -22.81 2.23
N THR A 203 37.96 -21.99 1.86
CA THR A 203 36.58 -22.40 1.57
C THR A 203 36.16 -21.78 0.25
N ALA A 204 35.69 -22.59 -0.70
CA ALA A 204 35.03 -22.08 -1.90
C ALA A 204 33.77 -21.32 -1.49
N THR A 205 33.49 -20.18 -2.13
CA THR A 205 32.28 -19.40 -1.85
C THR A 205 31.03 -20.11 -2.31
N ASP A 206 31.13 -20.82 -3.43
CA ASP A 206 30.04 -21.55 -4.07
C ASP A 206 30.21 -23.05 -3.87
N THR A 207 29.09 -23.77 -3.83
CA THR A 207 29.07 -25.24 -3.81
C THR A 207 29.39 -25.83 -5.19
N GLY A 208 29.76 -27.10 -5.26
CA GLY A 208 30.09 -27.76 -6.54
C GLY A 208 31.37 -27.28 -7.23
N LYS A 209 32.05 -26.25 -6.71
CA LYS A 209 33.29 -25.72 -7.30
C LYS A 209 34.54 -26.14 -6.53
N GLU A 210 35.44 -26.84 -7.21
CA GLU A 210 36.72 -27.24 -6.64
C GLU A 210 37.67 -26.03 -6.52
N ILE A 211 38.35 -25.86 -5.38
CA ILE A 211 39.45 -24.88 -5.26
C ILE A 211 40.61 -25.34 -6.15
N THR A 212 41.18 -24.42 -6.91
CA THR A 212 42.45 -24.63 -7.63
C THR A 212 43.48 -23.64 -7.10
N ALA A 213 44.65 -24.14 -6.73
CA ALA A 213 45.72 -23.32 -6.17
C ALA A 213 47.07 -23.77 -6.74
N THR A 214 47.83 -22.85 -7.34
CA THR A 214 49.09 -23.17 -8.03
C THR A 214 50.16 -22.14 -7.67
N ALA A 215 51.36 -22.59 -7.34
CA ALA A 215 52.50 -21.70 -7.15
C ALA A 215 52.89 -21.00 -8.47
N VAL A 216 53.20 -19.71 -8.42
CA VAL A 216 53.53 -18.90 -9.61
C VAL A 216 54.99 -18.48 -9.59
N SER A 217 55.47 -17.89 -8.49
CA SER A 217 56.85 -17.43 -8.35
C SER A 217 57.26 -17.31 -6.88
N GLY A 218 58.58 -17.25 -6.60
CA GLY A 218 59.11 -17.22 -5.22
C GLY A 218 58.98 -18.55 -4.51
N ASP A 219 58.79 -18.51 -3.18
CA ASP A 219 58.56 -19.69 -2.36
C ASP A 219 57.22 -20.35 -2.70
N ASP A 220 57.16 -21.69 -2.64
CA ASP A 220 55.89 -22.42 -2.72
C ASP A 220 55.16 -22.33 -1.38
N VAL A 221 54.48 -21.19 -1.18
CA VAL A 221 53.72 -20.88 0.04
C VAL A 221 52.61 -21.91 0.27
N LEU A 222 51.99 -22.43 -0.78
CA LEU A 222 50.91 -23.42 -0.69
C LEU A 222 51.44 -24.75 -0.16
N ASN A 223 52.58 -25.22 -0.66
CA ASN A 223 53.22 -26.44 -0.16
C ASN A 223 53.79 -26.24 1.25
N GLY A 224 54.39 -25.07 1.51
CA GLY A 224 54.93 -24.71 2.83
C GLY A 224 53.86 -24.71 3.92
N LEU A 225 52.68 -24.15 3.62
CA LEU A 225 51.52 -24.21 4.50
C LEU A 225 50.86 -25.60 4.53
N GLY A 226 51.23 -26.52 3.65
CA GLY A 226 50.61 -27.84 3.54
C GLY A 226 49.19 -27.81 2.96
N ILE A 227 48.84 -26.76 2.22
CA ILE A 227 47.60 -26.70 1.43
C ILE A 227 47.72 -27.66 0.23
N THR A 228 48.88 -27.67 -0.43
CA THR A 228 49.21 -28.61 -1.51
C THR A 228 50.28 -29.61 -1.07
N GLY A 229 50.20 -30.84 -1.59
CA GLY A 229 51.21 -31.87 -1.46
C GLY A 229 52.38 -31.66 -2.43
N GLY A 230 53.42 -32.50 -2.34
CA GLY A 230 54.62 -32.39 -3.18
C GLY A 230 54.38 -32.60 -4.69
N THR A 231 53.20 -33.06 -5.08
CA THR A 231 52.74 -33.22 -6.47
C THR A 231 51.85 -32.06 -6.95
N GLY A 232 51.63 -31.03 -6.13
CA GLY A 232 50.78 -29.87 -6.45
C GLY A 232 49.28 -30.10 -6.26
N THR A 233 48.85 -31.30 -5.85
CA THR A 233 47.46 -31.61 -5.51
C THR A 233 47.12 -31.13 -4.11
N LEU A 234 45.87 -30.77 -3.83
CA LEU A 234 45.43 -30.40 -2.48
C LEU A 234 45.63 -31.57 -1.51
N ALA A 235 46.21 -31.30 -0.33
CA ALA A 235 46.62 -32.35 0.61
C ALA A 235 45.57 -32.59 1.70
N ASN A 236 45.11 -31.54 2.37
CA ASN A 236 44.27 -31.62 3.56
C ASN A 236 42.83 -31.18 3.27
N VAL A 237 42.15 -31.92 2.37
CA VAL A 237 40.75 -31.67 2.03
C VAL A 237 39.85 -32.05 3.21
N LEU A 238 39.10 -31.08 3.73
CA LEU A 238 38.13 -31.26 4.82
C LEU A 238 36.73 -31.61 4.29
N GLN A 239 36.38 -31.10 3.12
CA GLN A 239 35.09 -31.29 2.47
C GLN A 239 35.27 -31.18 0.96
N GLU A 240 34.88 -32.20 0.22
CA GLU A 240 34.93 -32.21 -1.24
C GLU A 240 33.90 -31.24 -1.83
N ALA A 241 34.22 -30.65 -2.99
CA ALA A 241 33.20 -30.04 -3.82
C ALA A 241 32.32 -31.12 -4.44
N LYS A 242 31.01 -31.01 -4.23
CA LYS A 242 30.02 -31.89 -4.85
C LYS A 242 28.87 -31.06 -5.38
N ASP A 243 28.31 -31.52 -6.47
CA ASP A 243 27.06 -31.01 -7.01
C ASP A 243 25.86 -31.62 -6.27
N ALA A 244 24.75 -30.89 -6.21
CA ALA A 244 23.46 -31.43 -5.85
C ALA A 244 22.98 -32.40 -6.94
N ILE A 245 22.39 -33.52 -6.51
CA ILE A 245 21.80 -34.52 -7.40
C ILE A 245 20.39 -34.79 -6.89
N LEU A 246 19.40 -34.53 -7.74
CA LEU A 246 18.00 -34.79 -7.45
C LEU A 246 17.30 -35.37 -8.68
N THR A 247 16.12 -35.94 -8.48
CA THR A 247 15.23 -36.33 -9.57
C THR A 247 13.92 -35.59 -9.45
N ILE A 248 13.39 -35.14 -10.59
CA ILE A 248 12.03 -34.60 -10.75
C ILE A 248 11.29 -35.59 -11.66
N ASP A 249 10.23 -36.23 -11.15
CA ASP A 249 9.47 -37.27 -11.87
C ASP A 249 10.36 -38.39 -12.44
N GLY A 250 11.39 -38.74 -11.68
CA GLY A 250 12.39 -39.75 -12.05
C GLY A 250 13.47 -39.28 -13.03
N VAL A 251 13.41 -38.04 -13.54
CA VAL A 251 14.46 -37.45 -14.36
C VAL A 251 15.55 -36.87 -13.47
N GLN A 252 16.76 -37.43 -13.55
CA GLN A 252 17.91 -36.94 -12.78
C GLN A 252 18.43 -35.62 -13.33
N ILE A 253 18.63 -34.66 -12.44
CA ILE A 253 19.31 -33.39 -12.71
C ILE A 253 20.46 -33.18 -11.72
N THR A 254 21.46 -32.44 -12.18
CA THR A 254 22.64 -32.07 -11.40
C THR A 254 22.80 -30.56 -11.40
N ARG A 255 23.11 -29.97 -10.25
CA ARG A 255 23.30 -28.53 -10.08
C ARG A 255 24.43 -28.24 -9.11
N ASP A 256 25.13 -27.14 -9.32
CA ASP A 256 26.23 -26.72 -8.46
C ASP A 256 25.74 -26.07 -7.15
N SER A 257 24.46 -25.70 -7.04
CA SER A 257 23.83 -25.08 -5.87
C SER A 257 22.81 -26.00 -5.19
N ASN A 258 22.45 -25.68 -3.93
CA ASN A 258 21.26 -26.22 -3.25
C ASN A 258 20.02 -25.33 -3.41
N GLU A 259 20.13 -24.22 -4.14
CA GLU A 259 19.02 -23.39 -4.59
C GLU A 259 18.86 -23.59 -6.10
N ILE A 260 17.76 -24.22 -6.50
CA ILE A 260 17.50 -24.65 -7.88
C ILE A 260 16.31 -23.87 -8.42
N SER A 261 16.56 -22.82 -9.21
CA SER A 261 15.54 -21.95 -9.79
C SER A 261 15.38 -22.09 -11.31
N ASP A 262 16.14 -23.00 -11.93
CA ASP A 262 16.24 -23.16 -13.38
C ASP A 262 15.77 -24.54 -13.87
N ALA A 263 15.22 -25.37 -12.97
CA ALA A 263 14.75 -26.71 -13.30
C ALA A 263 13.31 -26.73 -13.81
N LEU A 264 12.45 -25.90 -13.22
CA LEU A 264 11.06 -25.69 -13.61
C LEU A 264 10.81 -24.19 -13.66
N GLU A 265 10.15 -23.72 -14.71
CA GLU A 265 9.81 -22.31 -14.85
C GLU A 265 8.89 -21.87 -13.70
N GLY A 266 9.23 -20.75 -13.05
CA GLY A 266 8.45 -20.22 -11.93
C GLY A 266 8.61 -20.96 -10.60
N VAL A 267 9.34 -22.08 -10.51
CA VAL A 267 9.53 -22.83 -9.26
C VAL A 267 10.99 -22.80 -8.81
N THR A 268 11.23 -22.46 -7.54
CA THR A 268 12.55 -22.56 -6.92
C THR A 268 12.56 -23.58 -5.78
N PHE A 269 13.50 -24.52 -5.85
CA PHE A 269 13.71 -25.53 -4.83
C PHE A 269 14.91 -25.18 -3.93
N TYR A 270 14.73 -25.32 -2.62
CA TYR A 270 15.77 -25.16 -1.60
C TYR A 270 16.04 -26.49 -0.92
N LEU A 271 17.21 -27.07 -1.16
CA LEU A 271 17.56 -28.42 -0.69
C LEU A 271 18.24 -28.33 0.69
N TYR A 272 17.64 -28.96 1.70
CA TYR A 272 18.17 -28.95 3.07
C TYR A 272 18.72 -30.30 3.53
N ALA A 273 18.15 -31.39 3.01
CA ALA A 273 18.58 -32.75 3.33
C ALA A 273 18.39 -33.71 2.14
N THR A 274 19.04 -34.88 2.21
CA THR A 274 18.81 -35.98 1.27
C THR A 274 17.60 -36.81 1.69
N THR A 275 16.80 -37.24 0.71
CA THR A 275 15.74 -38.24 0.90
C THR A 275 16.32 -39.65 0.93
N THR A 276 15.68 -40.60 1.63
CA THR A 276 16.06 -42.01 1.57
C THR A 276 15.69 -42.64 0.23
N THR A 277 16.26 -43.82 -0.07
CA THR A 277 16.21 -44.42 -1.40
C THR A 277 14.79 -44.76 -1.88
N ASP A 278 13.82 -44.93 -0.98
CA ASP A 278 12.46 -45.34 -1.34
C ASP A 278 11.40 -44.25 -1.09
N THR A 279 11.81 -43.05 -0.72
CA THR A 279 10.92 -41.93 -0.38
C THR A 279 11.12 -40.75 -1.32
N SER A 280 10.02 -40.24 -1.88
CA SER A 280 9.94 -38.96 -2.57
C SER A 280 9.14 -37.94 -1.74
N ILE A 281 9.33 -36.67 -2.07
CA ILE A 281 8.49 -35.56 -1.62
C ILE A 281 7.62 -35.18 -2.81
N THR A 282 6.31 -35.25 -2.65
CA THR A 282 5.38 -34.76 -3.65
C THR A 282 5.20 -33.26 -3.45
N VAL A 283 5.47 -32.49 -4.50
CA VAL A 283 5.31 -31.05 -4.56
C VAL A 283 4.14 -30.74 -5.50
N GLU A 284 3.05 -30.25 -4.95
CA GLU A 284 1.90 -29.77 -5.73
C GLU A 284 1.95 -28.25 -5.81
N VAL A 285 2.05 -27.72 -7.03
CA VAL A 285 1.83 -26.31 -7.34
C VAL A 285 0.33 -26.09 -7.47
N GLY A 286 -0.24 -25.41 -6.48
CA GLY A 286 -1.66 -25.09 -6.39
C GLY A 286 -1.92 -23.58 -6.34
N ALA A 287 -3.18 -23.20 -6.47
CA ALA A 287 -3.62 -21.85 -6.16
C ALA A 287 -3.41 -21.55 -4.68
N ASP A 288 -3.01 -20.31 -4.34
CA ASP A 288 -2.86 -19.91 -2.94
C ASP A 288 -4.21 -19.54 -2.32
N LEU A 289 -4.96 -20.56 -1.90
CA LEU A 289 -6.30 -20.39 -1.33
C LEU A 289 -6.28 -19.61 0.00
N ASN A 290 -5.19 -19.67 0.75
CA ASN A 290 -5.07 -18.96 2.02
C ASN A 290 -5.03 -17.44 1.79
N SER A 291 -4.23 -17.00 0.81
CA SER A 291 -4.17 -15.57 0.44
C SER A 291 -5.52 -15.04 -0.03
N VAL A 292 -6.31 -15.86 -0.75
CA VAL A 292 -7.69 -15.50 -1.14
C VAL A 292 -8.60 -15.36 0.08
N ALA A 293 -8.55 -16.34 1.01
CA ALA A 293 -9.35 -16.31 2.23
C ALA A 293 -9.02 -15.09 3.12
N GLU A 294 -7.73 -14.79 3.30
CA GLU A 294 -7.26 -13.59 4.02
C GLU A 294 -7.78 -12.30 3.36
N SER A 295 -7.71 -12.21 2.03
CA SER A 295 -8.23 -11.04 1.29
C SER A 295 -9.75 -10.85 1.47
N VAL A 296 -10.52 -11.94 1.54
CA VAL A 296 -11.97 -11.87 1.83
C VAL A 296 -12.22 -11.41 3.26
N GLN A 297 -11.43 -11.87 4.24
CA GLN A 297 -11.52 -11.40 5.63
C GLN A 297 -11.18 -9.90 5.75
N ASP A 298 -10.11 -9.45 5.10
CA ASP A 298 -9.72 -8.03 5.07
C ASP A 298 -10.84 -7.15 4.49
N LEU A 299 -11.54 -7.64 3.46
CA LEU A 299 -12.69 -6.94 2.91
C LEU A 299 -13.84 -6.83 3.91
N VAL A 300 -14.14 -7.90 4.65
CA VAL A 300 -15.15 -7.92 5.71
C VAL A 300 -14.82 -6.91 6.80
N ASP A 301 -13.56 -6.87 7.23
CA ASP A 301 -13.10 -5.95 8.27
C ASP A 301 -13.17 -4.49 7.82
N ALA A 302 -12.73 -4.19 6.59
CA ALA A 302 -12.83 -2.86 6.00
C ALA A 302 -14.29 -2.38 5.89
N TYR A 303 -15.19 -3.26 5.45
CA TYR A 303 -16.62 -2.95 5.40
C TYR A 303 -17.20 -2.73 6.80
N ASN A 304 -16.85 -3.56 7.78
CA ASN A 304 -17.39 -3.46 9.14
C ASN A 304 -16.93 -2.16 9.84
N ALA A 305 -15.69 -1.73 9.62
CA ALA A 305 -15.20 -0.42 10.08
C ALA A 305 -15.96 0.75 9.43
N TYR A 306 -16.23 0.67 8.13
CA TYR A 306 -17.12 1.62 7.45
C TYR A 306 -18.54 1.60 8.04
N ARG A 307 -19.07 0.41 8.34
CA ARG A 307 -20.41 0.23 8.88
C ARG A 307 -20.55 0.87 10.27
N ASP A 308 -19.53 0.76 11.11
CA ASP A 308 -19.46 1.44 12.40
C ASP A 308 -19.65 2.96 12.26
N PHE A 309 -18.94 3.57 11.31
CA PHE A 309 -19.09 4.99 11.02
C PHE A 309 -20.51 5.33 10.56
N VAL A 310 -21.08 4.55 9.63
CA VAL A 310 -22.45 4.78 9.16
C VAL A 310 -23.46 4.72 10.31
N ILE A 311 -23.35 3.73 11.20
CA ILE A 311 -24.22 3.61 12.37
C ILE A 311 -24.06 4.82 13.30
N ALA A 312 -22.82 5.26 13.55
CA ALA A 312 -22.56 6.45 14.35
C ALA A 312 -23.19 7.72 13.75
N GLN A 313 -23.13 7.88 12.42
CA GLN A 313 -23.74 9.00 11.70
C GLN A 313 -25.27 8.92 11.60
N GLN A 314 -25.87 7.76 11.89
CA GLN A 314 -27.32 7.56 11.93
C GLN A 314 -27.89 7.59 13.35
N ALA A 315 -27.05 7.72 14.38
CA ALA A 315 -27.45 7.66 15.77
C ALA A 315 -28.40 8.82 16.15
N THR A 316 -29.40 8.50 16.98
CA THR A 316 -30.37 9.47 17.51
C THR A 316 -30.11 9.77 18.99
N SER A 317 -30.32 11.01 19.41
CA SER A 317 -30.25 11.39 20.82
C SER A 317 -31.46 10.89 21.62
N ALA A 318 -31.30 10.78 22.95
CA ALA A 318 -32.37 10.38 23.86
C ALA A 318 -33.58 11.34 23.86
N SER A 319 -33.37 12.60 23.44
CA SER A 319 -34.42 13.62 23.31
C SER A 319 -35.15 13.58 21.96
N GLY A 320 -34.78 12.67 21.05
CA GLY A 320 -35.19 12.70 19.65
C GLY A 320 -34.34 13.68 18.83
N GLY A 321 -34.08 13.35 17.56
CA GLY A 321 -33.16 14.08 16.68
C GLY A 321 -31.76 13.46 16.64
N ALA A 322 -30.84 14.07 15.88
CA ALA A 322 -29.47 13.59 15.70
C ALA A 322 -28.70 13.52 17.03
N ALA A 323 -27.87 12.49 17.19
CA ALA A 323 -26.85 12.47 18.24
C ALA A 323 -25.77 13.53 17.96
N GLU A 324 -25.04 13.96 19.00
CA GLU A 324 -23.98 14.97 18.86
C GLU A 324 -22.84 14.49 17.95
N SER A 325 -22.54 13.20 17.97
CA SER A 325 -21.56 12.55 17.09
C SER A 325 -22.04 12.36 15.64
N ALA A 326 -23.35 12.52 15.38
CA ALA A 326 -23.97 12.26 14.09
C ALA A 326 -23.97 13.52 13.20
N VAL A 327 -22.78 13.96 12.84
CA VAL A 327 -22.52 15.17 12.04
C VAL A 327 -23.15 15.10 10.64
N LEU A 328 -23.19 13.91 10.05
CA LEU A 328 -23.77 13.61 8.74
C LEU A 328 -25.18 13.02 8.84
N PHE A 329 -25.89 13.27 9.95
CA PHE A 329 -27.25 12.79 10.13
C PHE A 329 -28.17 13.27 8.99
N ALA A 330 -28.87 12.33 8.35
CA ALA A 330 -29.74 12.56 7.20
C ALA A 330 -29.05 13.17 5.96
N ASP A 331 -27.72 13.15 5.88
CA ASP A 331 -26.96 13.63 4.72
C ASP A 331 -27.25 12.79 3.45
N GLY A 332 -27.37 13.46 2.30
CA GLY A 332 -27.71 12.83 1.02
C GLY A 332 -26.54 12.09 0.37
N THR A 333 -25.33 12.62 0.50
CA THR A 333 -24.09 12.00 -0.02
C THR A 333 -23.82 10.71 0.72
N LEU A 334 -23.85 10.74 2.07
CA LEU A 334 -23.69 9.53 2.89
C LEU A 334 -24.73 8.47 2.54
N ARG A 335 -26.00 8.87 2.34
CA ARG A 335 -27.07 7.95 1.96
C ARG A 335 -26.87 7.34 0.57
N SER A 336 -26.41 8.14 -0.40
CA SER A 336 -26.12 7.65 -1.75
C SER A 336 -25.01 6.62 -1.70
N VAL A 337 -23.87 6.97 -1.10
CA VAL A 337 -22.70 6.07 -0.98
C VAL A 337 -23.07 4.79 -0.25
N ASN A 338 -23.80 4.86 0.87
CA ASN A 338 -24.26 3.68 1.58
C ASN A 338 -25.20 2.81 0.72
N SER A 339 -26.03 3.41 -0.13
CA SER A 339 -26.89 2.65 -1.05
C SER A 339 -26.06 1.98 -2.14
N ASP A 340 -25.05 2.67 -2.68
CA ASP A 340 -24.17 2.15 -3.73
C ASP A 340 -23.31 0.99 -3.21
N VAL A 341 -22.73 1.10 -2.01
CA VAL A 341 -21.99 0.03 -1.34
C VAL A 341 -22.87 -1.19 -1.09
N MET A 342 -24.10 -0.98 -0.58
CA MET A 342 -25.04 -2.08 -0.36
C MET A 342 -25.49 -2.72 -1.67
N ASN A 343 -25.67 -1.95 -2.74
CA ASN A 343 -26.02 -2.48 -4.06
C ASN A 343 -24.88 -3.31 -4.65
N ALA A 344 -23.62 -2.89 -4.45
CA ALA A 344 -22.47 -3.69 -4.83
C ALA A 344 -22.47 -5.03 -4.09
N LEU A 345 -22.72 -5.02 -2.77
CA LEU A 345 -22.74 -6.24 -1.95
C LEU A 345 -23.88 -7.22 -2.29
N ASN A 346 -25.03 -6.72 -2.74
CA ASN A 346 -26.18 -7.54 -3.13
C ASN A 346 -26.13 -8.02 -4.59
N THR A 347 -24.95 -8.06 -5.20
CA THR A 347 -24.77 -8.54 -6.57
C THR A 347 -25.09 -10.04 -6.66
N VAL A 348 -25.72 -10.44 -7.77
CA VAL A 348 -26.01 -11.84 -8.11
C VAL A 348 -25.34 -12.15 -9.45
N ILE A 349 -24.53 -13.21 -9.50
CA ILE A 349 -23.81 -13.67 -10.70
C ILE A 349 -24.14 -15.14 -10.89
N ASP A 350 -24.72 -15.51 -12.04
CA ASP A 350 -25.11 -16.90 -12.36
C ASP A 350 -25.96 -17.63 -11.30
N GLN A 351 -26.74 -16.86 -10.52
CA GLN A 351 -27.56 -17.26 -9.36
C GLN A 351 -26.80 -17.36 -8.03
N ASP A 352 -25.47 -17.23 -8.06
CA ASP A 352 -24.64 -17.16 -6.88
C ASP A 352 -24.66 -15.75 -6.28
N THR A 353 -24.54 -15.70 -4.97
CA THR A 353 -24.53 -14.46 -4.16
C THR A 353 -23.38 -14.54 -3.17
N MET A 354 -23.14 -13.47 -2.42
CA MET A 354 -22.17 -13.45 -1.32
C MET A 354 -22.29 -14.65 -0.33
N ALA A 355 -23.47 -15.30 -0.24
CA ALA A 355 -23.65 -16.50 0.57
C ALA A 355 -22.81 -17.71 0.10
N LEU A 356 -22.43 -17.78 -1.18
CA LEU A 356 -21.48 -18.79 -1.69
C LEU A 356 -20.13 -18.68 -0.96
N LEU A 357 -19.73 -17.46 -0.59
CA LEU A 357 -18.49 -17.16 0.09
C LEU A 357 -18.60 -17.27 1.62
N GLY A 358 -19.71 -17.81 2.13
CA GLY A 358 -20.01 -17.81 3.57
C GLY A 358 -20.35 -16.43 4.14
N LEU A 359 -20.61 -15.42 3.29
CA LEU A 359 -20.94 -14.07 3.75
C LEU A 359 -22.44 -13.88 3.99
N SER A 360 -22.76 -13.21 5.10
CA SER A 360 -24.14 -12.82 5.45
C SER A 360 -24.20 -11.48 6.16
N PHE A 361 -25.41 -10.92 6.32
CA PHE A 361 -25.64 -9.71 7.11
C PHE A 361 -26.26 -10.03 8.47
N ASP A 362 -25.78 -9.38 9.52
CA ASP A 362 -26.44 -9.37 10.83
C ASP A 362 -27.61 -8.36 10.90
N SER A 363 -28.26 -8.24 12.06
CA SER A 363 -29.39 -7.31 12.25
C SER A 363 -29.02 -5.81 12.12
N SER A 364 -27.73 -5.48 12.22
CA SER A 364 -27.18 -4.14 12.11
C SER A 364 -26.53 -3.90 10.73
N ASN A 365 -26.62 -4.87 9.81
CA ASN A 365 -25.95 -4.93 8.52
C ASN A 365 -24.41 -4.97 8.59
N TYR A 366 -23.82 -5.52 9.65
CA TYR A 366 -22.43 -5.97 9.60
C TYR A 366 -22.30 -7.20 8.72
N LEU A 367 -21.17 -7.34 8.03
CA LEU A 367 -20.82 -8.57 7.34
C LEU A 367 -20.32 -9.59 8.37
N VAL A 368 -20.84 -10.80 8.25
CA VAL A 368 -20.43 -11.98 9.02
C VAL A 368 -19.91 -13.01 8.04
N LEU A 369 -18.68 -13.50 8.27
CA LEU A 369 -18.02 -14.52 7.49
C LEU A 369 -18.09 -15.87 8.21
N ASP A 370 -18.62 -16.88 7.53
CA ASP A 370 -18.50 -18.29 7.87
C ASP A 370 -17.25 -18.84 7.17
N THR A 371 -16.16 -19.03 7.93
CA THR A 371 -14.86 -19.44 7.39
C THR A 371 -14.89 -20.86 6.83
N ASP A 372 -15.65 -21.76 7.45
CA ASP A 372 -15.76 -23.15 6.99
C ASP A 372 -16.44 -23.19 5.61
N THR A 373 -17.49 -22.39 5.42
CA THR A 373 -18.18 -22.27 4.11
C THR A 373 -17.28 -21.65 3.05
N LEU A 374 -16.47 -20.66 3.40
CA LEU A 374 -15.50 -20.06 2.47
C LEU A 374 -14.42 -21.07 2.06
N GLU A 375 -13.86 -21.79 3.03
CA GLU A 375 -12.85 -22.83 2.79
C GLU A 375 -13.39 -23.92 1.86
N ASP A 376 -14.61 -24.42 2.10
CA ASP A 376 -15.28 -25.39 1.23
C ASP A 376 -15.45 -24.82 -0.20
N ALA A 377 -15.90 -23.58 -0.34
CA ALA A 377 -16.08 -22.95 -1.66
C ALA A 377 -14.75 -22.80 -2.43
N LEU A 378 -13.67 -22.42 -1.74
CA LEU A 378 -12.34 -22.28 -2.33
C LEU A 378 -11.75 -23.63 -2.78
N LEU A 379 -12.03 -24.70 -2.05
CA LEU A 379 -11.56 -26.05 -2.36
C LEU A 379 -12.39 -26.73 -3.47
N GLU A 380 -13.71 -26.54 -3.47
CA GLU A 380 -14.61 -27.24 -4.39
C GLU A 380 -14.77 -26.54 -5.75
N ASP A 381 -14.78 -25.21 -5.79
CA ASP A 381 -15.14 -24.45 -7.00
C ASP A 381 -14.53 -23.03 -7.02
N LEU A 382 -13.18 -22.96 -7.06
CA LEU A 382 -12.43 -21.70 -7.12
C LEU A 382 -12.88 -20.79 -8.29
N ASP A 383 -13.22 -21.38 -9.44
CA ASP A 383 -13.69 -20.63 -10.62
C ASP A 383 -14.99 -19.86 -10.32
N LYS A 384 -15.92 -20.42 -9.55
CA LYS A 384 -17.11 -19.70 -9.10
C LYS A 384 -16.78 -18.62 -8.08
N VAL A 385 -15.88 -18.88 -7.15
CA VAL A 385 -15.42 -17.87 -6.18
C VAL A 385 -14.81 -16.68 -6.92
N GLN A 386 -13.92 -16.95 -7.87
CA GLN A 386 -13.30 -15.93 -8.72
C GLN A 386 -14.38 -15.20 -9.54
N SER A 387 -15.30 -15.92 -10.19
CA SER A 387 -16.39 -15.31 -10.96
C SER A 387 -17.28 -14.38 -10.14
N LEU A 388 -17.55 -14.73 -8.90
CA LEU A 388 -18.38 -13.94 -8.01
C LEU A 388 -17.66 -12.69 -7.52
N LEU A 389 -16.34 -12.72 -7.35
CA LEU A 389 -15.55 -11.63 -6.78
C LEU A 389 -14.97 -10.70 -7.84
N SER A 390 -14.39 -11.24 -8.90
CA SER A 390 -13.51 -10.53 -9.82
C SER A 390 -14.23 -10.06 -11.09
N PHE A 391 -13.57 -9.18 -11.84
CA PHE A 391 -13.98 -8.90 -13.21
C PHE A 391 -13.57 -10.05 -14.13
N GLN A 392 -14.50 -10.52 -14.95
CA GLN A 392 -14.21 -11.52 -15.98
C GLN A 392 -14.67 -11.04 -17.35
N PHE A 393 -14.00 -11.53 -18.39
CA PHE A 393 -14.47 -11.37 -19.75
C PHE A 393 -14.26 -12.64 -20.57
N THR A 394 -15.13 -12.86 -21.55
CA THR A 394 -14.96 -13.86 -22.59
C THR A 394 -15.09 -13.20 -23.95
N SER A 395 -14.26 -13.62 -24.89
CA SER A 395 -14.28 -13.17 -26.29
C SER A 395 -14.54 -14.37 -27.19
N SER A 396 -15.29 -14.17 -28.28
CA SER A 396 -15.42 -15.19 -29.34
C SER A 396 -14.18 -15.34 -30.21
N SER A 397 -13.17 -14.48 -30.02
CA SER A 397 -11.92 -14.46 -30.79
C SER A 397 -10.71 -14.34 -29.85
N ASP A 398 -9.72 -15.21 -30.03
CA ASP A 398 -8.45 -15.20 -29.31
C ASP A 398 -7.56 -14.00 -29.69
N GLU A 399 -7.93 -13.28 -30.76
CA GLU A 399 -7.19 -12.13 -31.26
C GLU A 399 -7.53 -10.83 -30.52
N LEU A 400 -8.49 -10.85 -29.60
CA LEU A 400 -8.94 -9.68 -28.83
C LEU A 400 -8.74 -9.90 -27.32
N THR A 401 -8.08 -8.95 -26.67
CA THR A 401 -7.91 -8.94 -25.21
C THR A 401 -8.25 -7.58 -24.59
N VAL A 402 -8.62 -7.58 -23.31
CA VAL A 402 -8.88 -6.36 -22.52
C VAL A 402 -7.58 -5.96 -21.83
N LEU A 403 -6.99 -4.82 -22.24
CA LEU A 403 -5.80 -4.27 -21.61
C LEU A 403 -6.14 -3.41 -20.39
N ARG A 404 -7.24 -2.67 -20.46
CA ARG A 404 -7.74 -1.82 -19.38
C ARG A 404 -9.25 -1.94 -19.35
N ARG A 405 -9.83 -2.12 -18.16
CA ARG A 405 -11.28 -2.16 -18.00
C ARG A 405 -11.86 -0.81 -17.58
N GLY A 406 -13.05 -0.52 -18.09
CA GLY A 406 -13.94 0.49 -17.55
C GLY A 406 -15.02 -0.13 -16.67
N THR A 407 -15.97 0.68 -16.22
CA THR A 407 -16.94 0.28 -15.17
C THR A 407 -18.39 0.23 -15.65
N SER A 408 -18.65 0.66 -16.89
CA SER A 408 -20.01 1.00 -17.36
C SER A 408 -20.43 0.31 -18.65
N ALA A 409 -19.60 -0.59 -19.20
CA ALA A 409 -19.93 -1.26 -20.45
C ALA A 409 -21.07 -2.26 -20.24
N PRO A 410 -21.90 -2.52 -21.27
CA PRO A 410 -22.87 -3.62 -21.23
C PRO A 410 -22.18 -4.95 -20.94
N THR A 411 -22.88 -5.86 -20.25
CA THR A 411 -22.37 -7.21 -19.96
C THR A 411 -22.26 -8.09 -21.19
N SER A 412 -22.90 -7.72 -22.31
CA SER A 412 -22.70 -8.37 -23.60
C SER A 412 -22.83 -7.37 -24.75
N PHE A 413 -21.94 -7.47 -25.73
CA PHE A 413 -21.93 -6.66 -26.94
C PHE A 413 -21.05 -7.31 -28.02
N THR A 414 -21.27 -6.94 -29.27
CA THR A 414 -20.46 -7.40 -30.41
C THR A 414 -19.60 -6.26 -30.90
N LEU A 415 -18.28 -6.45 -30.93
CA LEU A 415 -17.31 -5.54 -31.54
C LEU A 415 -17.17 -5.86 -33.02
N ASP A 416 -17.64 -4.98 -33.88
CA ASP A 416 -17.38 -5.05 -35.31
C ASP A 416 -16.06 -4.32 -35.61
N ILE A 417 -15.01 -5.07 -35.91
CA ILE A 417 -13.67 -4.54 -36.23
C ILE A 417 -13.45 -4.66 -37.74
N VAL A 418 -13.14 -3.53 -38.38
CA VAL A 418 -12.79 -3.47 -39.81
C VAL A 418 -11.33 -3.09 -39.96
N VAL A 419 -10.58 -3.89 -40.71
CA VAL A 419 -9.16 -3.67 -41.00
C VAL A 419 -8.92 -3.42 -42.49
N ASP A 420 -7.82 -2.73 -42.81
CA ASP A 420 -7.35 -2.59 -44.19
C ASP A 420 -6.52 -3.79 -44.66
N GLY A 421 -6.04 -3.75 -45.92
CA GLY A 421 -5.22 -4.82 -46.51
C GLY A 421 -3.83 -5.00 -45.88
N SER A 422 -3.44 -4.16 -44.91
CA SER A 422 -2.23 -4.32 -44.09
C SER A 422 -2.53 -4.80 -42.66
N GLY A 423 -3.80 -5.08 -42.34
CA GLY A 423 -4.26 -5.47 -41.02
C GLY A 423 -4.38 -4.30 -40.04
N ALA A 424 -4.32 -3.04 -40.49
CA ALA A 424 -4.51 -1.89 -39.63
C ALA A 424 -6.01 -1.63 -39.39
N ILE A 425 -6.39 -1.36 -38.15
CA ILE A 425 -7.80 -1.11 -37.78
C ILE A 425 -8.24 0.23 -38.37
N THR A 426 -9.30 0.20 -39.18
CA THR A 426 -9.88 1.37 -39.86
C THR A 426 -11.14 1.87 -39.19
N SER A 427 -11.94 0.98 -38.60
CA SER A 427 -13.10 1.34 -37.80
C SER A 427 -13.44 0.25 -36.80
N VAL A 428 -13.99 0.67 -35.66
CA VAL A 428 -14.60 -0.23 -34.67
C VAL A 428 -15.97 0.33 -34.32
N SER A 429 -16.97 -0.54 -34.22
CA SER A 429 -18.32 -0.14 -33.82
C SER A 429 -18.99 -1.20 -32.96
N VAL A 430 -19.97 -0.77 -32.17
CA VAL A 430 -20.95 -1.67 -31.56
C VAL A 430 -22.33 -1.27 -32.07
N GLY A 431 -23.07 -2.22 -32.64
CA GLY A 431 -24.39 -1.93 -33.23
C GLY A 431 -24.34 -0.91 -34.37
N GLY A 432 -23.20 -0.80 -35.06
CA GLY A 432 -22.96 0.16 -36.14
C GLY A 432 -22.66 1.60 -35.71
N ASP A 433 -22.49 1.89 -34.41
CA ASP A 433 -22.02 3.19 -33.92
C ASP A 433 -20.50 3.19 -33.71
N ASN A 434 -19.80 3.91 -34.58
CA ASN A 434 -18.34 4.02 -34.58
C ASN A 434 -17.83 5.15 -33.66
N SER A 435 -18.73 6.01 -33.15
CA SER A 435 -18.36 7.12 -32.26
C SER A 435 -18.01 6.65 -30.84
N LEU A 436 -18.33 5.38 -30.54
CA LEU A 436 -18.11 4.73 -29.26
C LEU A 436 -16.64 4.49 -28.93
N PHE A 437 -15.77 4.46 -29.94
CA PHE A 437 -14.36 4.09 -29.79
C PHE A 437 -13.43 5.04 -30.53
N THR A 438 -12.19 5.09 -30.04
CA THR A 438 -11.04 5.71 -30.68
C THR A 438 -10.00 4.64 -30.94
N VAL A 439 -9.40 4.63 -32.12
CA VAL A 439 -8.44 3.60 -32.55
C VAL A 439 -7.05 4.21 -32.64
N SER A 440 -6.07 3.55 -32.05
CA SER A 440 -4.66 3.91 -32.14
C SER A 440 -3.82 2.65 -32.38
N GLY A 441 -3.43 2.42 -33.63
CA GLY A 441 -2.74 1.19 -34.03
C GLY A 441 -3.62 -0.04 -33.86
N LYS A 442 -3.22 -0.93 -32.94
CA LYS A 442 -3.99 -2.13 -32.57
C LYS A 442 -4.85 -1.94 -31.31
N SER A 443 -4.75 -0.77 -30.66
CA SER A 443 -5.51 -0.44 -29.46
C SER A 443 -6.83 0.23 -29.82
N ILE A 444 -7.90 -0.21 -29.15
CA ILE A 444 -9.27 0.27 -29.28
C ILE A 444 -9.68 0.83 -27.92
N THR A 445 -9.82 2.14 -27.81
CA THR A 445 -10.13 2.81 -26.53
C THR A 445 -11.53 3.39 -26.58
N GLY A 446 -12.37 3.07 -25.59
CA GLY A 446 -13.71 3.63 -25.49
C GLY A 446 -13.67 5.15 -25.32
N ALA A 447 -14.52 5.85 -26.07
CA ALA A 447 -14.54 7.30 -26.07
C ALA A 447 -15.16 7.88 -24.78
N THR A 448 -14.68 9.05 -24.36
CA THR A 448 -15.20 9.78 -23.18
C THR A 448 -16.69 10.06 -23.31
N GLY A 449 -17.45 9.82 -22.23
CA GLY A 449 -18.90 10.01 -22.18
C GLY A 449 -19.71 8.84 -22.78
N THR A 450 -19.05 7.76 -23.20
CA THR A 450 -19.71 6.54 -23.69
C THR A 450 -19.72 5.46 -22.63
N ALA A 451 -20.57 4.43 -22.81
CA ALA A 451 -20.58 3.27 -21.90
C ALA A 451 -19.24 2.51 -21.86
N TYR A 452 -18.41 2.67 -22.88
CA TYR A 452 -17.11 2.00 -23.00
C TYR A 452 -15.96 2.85 -22.47
N GLU A 453 -16.22 4.04 -21.94
CA GLU A 453 -15.18 4.88 -21.33
C GLU A 453 -14.36 4.10 -20.28
N GLY A 454 -13.05 4.25 -20.35
CA GLY A 454 -12.10 3.53 -19.49
C GLY A 454 -11.68 2.16 -20.05
N PHE A 455 -12.43 1.58 -20.98
CA PHE A 455 -11.99 0.35 -21.65
C PHE A 455 -10.90 0.63 -22.69
N THR A 456 -9.91 -0.25 -22.71
CA THR A 456 -8.95 -0.38 -23.81
C THR A 456 -8.84 -1.85 -24.18
N PHE A 457 -9.18 -2.17 -25.42
CA PHE A 457 -9.01 -3.48 -26.02
C PHE A 457 -7.78 -3.47 -26.93
N VAL A 458 -7.14 -4.62 -27.08
CA VAL A 458 -6.05 -4.81 -28.05
C VAL A 458 -6.45 -5.93 -28.98
N PHE A 459 -6.49 -5.62 -30.28
CA PHE A 459 -6.81 -6.58 -31.33
C PHE A 459 -5.56 -6.90 -32.16
N VAL A 460 -5.07 -8.14 -32.11
CA VAL A 460 -3.86 -8.57 -32.83
C VAL A 460 -4.13 -9.17 -34.21
N GLY A 461 -5.41 -9.38 -34.55
CA GLY A 461 -5.83 -9.96 -35.82
C GLY A 461 -5.51 -9.13 -37.06
N ASP A 462 -5.55 -9.79 -38.22
CA ASP A 462 -5.27 -9.21 -39.54
C ASP A 462 -6.47 -9.20 -40.50
N ALA A 463 -7.61 -9.76 -40.07
CA ALA A 463 -8.87 -9.78 -40.82
C ALA A 463 -9.98 -9.00 -40.09
N SER A 464 -11.01 -8.59 -40.85
CA SER A 464 -12.19 -7.96 -40.25
C SER A 464 -13.07 -9.05 -39.63
N GLU A 465 -13.50 -8.84 -38.40
CA GLU A 465 -14.26 -9.82 -37.62
C GLU A 465 -15.30 -9.11 -36.74
N SER A 466 -16.43 -9.78 -36.50
CA SER A 466 -17.40 -9.42 -35.47
C SER A 466 -17.16 -10.30 -34.26
N ILE A 467 -16.75 -9.70 -33.15
CA ILE A 467 -16.30 -10.41 -31.95
C ILE A 467 -17.33 -10.23 -30.84
N ASP A 468 -17.94 -11.32 -30.41
CA ASP A 468 -18.88 -11.32 -29.29
C ASP A 468 -18.12 -11.26 -27.97
N MET A 469 -18.44 -10.24 -27.17
CA MET A 469 -17.87 -10.00 -25.85
C MET A 469 -18.94 -10.27 -24.80
N THR A 470 -18.56 -10.99 -23.75
CA THR A 470 -19.33 -11.06 -22.50
C THR A 470 -18.45 -10.59 -21.36
N LEU A 471 -18.96 -9.69 -20.53
CA LEU A 471 -18.30 -9.14 -19.35
C LEU A 471 -19.10 -9.52 -18.10
N SER A 472 -18.40 -9.94 -17.06
CA SER A 472 -18.93 -10.10 -15.71
C SER A 472 -18.22 -9.15 -14.76
N TYR A 473 -19.02 -8.47 -13.92
CA TYR A 473 -18.50 -7.54 -12.91
C TYR A 473 -18.80 -8.14 -11.54
N GLY A 474 -17.77 -8.75 -10.96
CA GLY A 474 -17.81 -9.35 -9.64
C GLY A 474 -18.12 -8.37 -8.50
N LEU A 475 -18.44 -8.95 -7.35
CA LEU A 475 -18.70 -8.27 -6.09
C LEU A 475 -17.57 -7.31 -5.71
N ALA A 476 -16.32 -7.81 -5.71
CA ALA A 476 -15.16 -7.03 -5.32
C ALA A 476 -14.85 -5.96 -6.36
N ASP A 477 -14.96 -6.26 -7.66
CA ASP A 477 -14.81 -5.24 -8.70
C ASP A 477 -15.84 -4.11 -8.56
N ARG A 478 -17.12 -4.44 -8.34
CA ARG A 478 -18.17 -3.43 -8.11
C ARG A 478 -17.91 -2.60 -6.86
N LEU A 479 -17.52 -3.26 -5.78
CA LEU A 479 -17.27 -2.61 -4.50
C LEU A 479 -16.04 -1.70 -4.57
N TYR A 480 -14.97 -2.15 -5.21
CA TYR A 480 -13.79 -1.35 -5.55
C TYR A 480 -14.22 -0.08 -6.30
N ASN A 481 -14.94 -0.24 -7.41
CA ASN A 481 -15.33 0.88 -8.27
C ASN A 481 -16.26 1.88 -7.57
N VAL A 482 -17.22 1.41 -6.77
CA VAL A 482 -18.10 2.28 -5.98
C VAL A 482 -17.32 3.04 -4.91
N ALA A 483 -16.47 2.33 -4.17
CA ALA A 483 -15.71 2.90 -3.08
C ALA A 483 -14.67 3.91 -3.59
N ASP A 484 -13.93 3.57 -4.66
CA ASP A 484 -12.94 4.45 -5.31
C ASP A 484 -13.59 5.71 -5.90
N LYS A 485 -14.71 5.55 -6.63
CA LYS A 485 -15.45 6.70 -7.19
C LYS A 485 -15.97 7.65 -6.11
N ALA A 486 -16.27 7.14 -4.91
CA ALA A 486 -16.66 7.99 -3.79
C ALA A 486 -15.44 8.63 -3.11
N SER A 487 -14.37 7.85 -2.90
CA SER A 487 -13.25 8.18 -2.00
C SER A 487 -12.07 8.88 -2.69
N SER A 488 -11.93 8.77 -4.01
CA SER A 488 -10.78 9.31 -4.74
C SER A 488 -10.50 10.78 -4.39
N THR A 489 -9.27 11.07 -3.96
CA THR A 489 -8.83 12.42 -3.55
C THR A 489 -8.65 13.37 -4.73
N SER A 490 -8.73 12.87 -5.97
CA SER A 490 -8.55 13.66 -7.18
C SER A 490 -9.86 13.94 -7.92
N SER A 491 -10.83 13.02 -7.86
CA SER A 491 -12.06 13.09 -8.65
C SER A 491 -13.29 12.49 -7.95
N GLY A 492 -13.15 12.09 -6.69
CA GLY A 492 -14.20 11.43 -5.93
C GLY A 492 -15.37 12.35 -5.59
N SER A 493 -16.57 11.77 -5.48
CA SER A 493 -17.76 12.54 -5.13
C SER A 493 -17.67 13.16 -3.74
N ILE A 494 -17.01 12.50 -2.78
CA ILE A 494 -16.80 13.05 -1.43
C ILE A 494 -15.78 14.18 -1.46
N GLN A 495 -14.69 14.02 -2.23
CA GLN A 495 -13.70 15.09 -2.39
C GLN A 495 -14.35 16.37 -2.93
N THR A 496 -15.22 16.24 -3.92
CA THR A 496 -15.98 17.39 -4.45
C THR A 496 -16.81 18.09 -3.36
N VAL A 497 -17.42 17.35 -2.43
CA VAL A 497 -18.16 17.94 -1.32
C VAL A 497 -17.22 18.63 -0.33
N VAL A 498 -16.07 18.02 -0.03
CA VAL A 498 -15.03 18.60 0.84
C VAL A 498 -14.51 19.91 0.26
N ASP A 499 -14.19 19.96 -1.03
CA ASP A 499 -13.69 21.16 -1.70
C ASP A 499 -14.71 22.30 -1.65
N ASN A 500 -15.99 22.01 -1.94
CA ASN A 500 -17.06 23.00 -1.84
C ASN A 500 -17.26 23.52 -0.41
N LEU A 501 -17.10 22.66 0.60
CA LEU A 501 -17.19 23.08 2.01
C LEU A 501 -16.00 23.96 2.40
N ASN A 502 -14.79 23.64 1.96
CA ASN A 502 -13.59 24.44 2.21
C ASN A 502 -13.65 25.81 1.52
N GLU A 503 -14.14 25.89 0.28
CA GLU A 503 -14.39 27.17 -0.39
C GLU A 503 -15.35 28.03 0.42
N LYS A 504 -16.45 27.42 0.89
CA LYS A 504 -17.46 28.11 1.72
C LYS A 504 -16.94 28.53 3.09
N ILE A 505 -16.02 27.77 3.69
CA ILE A 505 -15.32 28.15 4.92
C ILE A 505 -14.48 29.40 4.64
N GLY A 506 -13.70 29.41 3.56
CA GLY A 506 -12.91 30.58 3.16
C GLY A 506 -13.76 31.84 2.93
N ASP A 507 -14.93 31.70 2.29
CA ASP A 507 -15.89 32.80 2.15
C ASP A 507 -16.37 33.33 3.51
N TYR A 508 -16.71 32.44 4.43
CA TYR A 508 -17.15 32.80 5.78
C TYR A 508 -16.03 33.46 6.61
N GLU A 509 -14.80 32.99 6.50
CA GLU A 509 -13.64 33.62 7.15
C GLU A 509 -13.43 35.05 6.62
N SER A 510 -13.61 35.26 5.31
CA SER A 510 -13.53 36.60 4.71
C SER A 510 -14.64 37.53 5.21
N ASP A 511 -15.86 37.01 5.36
CA ASP A 511 -16.99 37.76 5.93
C ASP A 511 -16.74 38.13 7.39
N VAL A 512 -16.22 37.21 8.21
CA VAL A 512 -15.84 37.46 9.61
C VAL A 512 -14.81 38.58 9.68
N ALA A 513 -13.70 38.45 8.94
CA ALA A 513 -12.65 39.47 8.92
C ALA A 513 -13.20 40.84 8.51
N THR A 514 -14.10 40.89 7.52
CA THR A 514 -14.75 42.13 7.09
C THR A 514 -15.63 42.75 8.20
N ILE A 515 -16.33 41.92 8.98
CA ILE A 515 -17.16 42.38 10.11
C ILE A 515 -16.26 42.94 11.22
N GLU A 516 -15.19 42.23 11.56
CA GLU A 516 -14.21 42.62 12.56
C GLU A 516 -13.53 43.95 12.21
N ASP A 517 -13.03 44.12 10.98
CA ASP A 517 -12.45 45.37 10.48
C ASP A 517 -13.42 46.54 10.61
N ARG A 518 -14.70 46.31 10.26
CA ARG A 518 -15.75 47.32 10.38
C ARG A 518 -16.08 47.60 11.85
N ALA A 519 -15.98 46.62 12.73
CA ALA A 519 -16.21 46.76 14.16
C ALA A 519 -15.10 47.60 14.80
N GLU A 520 -13.84 47.39 14.40
CA GLU A 520 -12.71 48.20 14.84
C GLU A 520 -12.80 49.64 14.32
N ALA A 521 -13.10 49.84 13.04
CA ALA A 521 -13.33 51.20 12.51
C ALA A 521 -14.50 51.92 13.22
N LEU A 522 -15.51 51.18 13.69
CA LEU A 522 -16.57 51.73 14.53
C LEU A 522 -16.04 52.16 15.90
N ARG A 523 -15.24 51.30 16.56
CA ARG A 523 -14.57 51.58 17.83
C ARG A 523 -13.77 52.88 17.73
N GLU A 524 -12.86 52.97 16.77
CA GLU A 524 -12.03 54.17 16.55
C GLU A 524 -12.88 55.44 16.38
N ARG A 525 -13.92 55.37 15.54
CA ARG A 525 -14.81 56.50 15.27
C ARG A 525 -15.58 56.95 16.52
N LEU A 526 -16.09 56.01 17.31
CA LEU A 526 -16.81 56.31 18.54
C LEU A 526 -15.86 56.87 19.60
N THR A 527 -14.68 56.27 19.79
CA THR A 527 -13.61 56.76 20.68
C THR A 527 -13.26 58.21 20.35
N ALA A 528 -12.98 58.52 19.07
CA ALA A 528 -12.67 59.87 18.64
C ALA A 528 -13.82 60.85 18.87
N ARG A 529 -15.07 60.42 18.68
CA ARG A 529 -16.26 61.24 18.92
C ARG A 529 -16.44 61.55 20.41
N TYR A 530 -16.32 60.55 21.28
CA TYR A 530 -16.48 60.73 22.72
C TYR A 530 -15.33 61.54 23.32
N ALA A 531 -14.09 61.37 22.83
CA ALA A 531 -12.95 62.21 23.22
C ALA A 531 -13.20 63.70 22.89
N ARG A 532 -13.74 64.01 21.70
CA ARG A 532 -14.12 65.38 21.32
C ARG A 532 -15.23 65.93 22.20
N LEU A 533 -16.22 65.10 22.54
CA LEU A 533 -17.32 65.49 23.42
C LEU A 533 -16.80 65.82 24.84
N GLN A 534 -15.92 64.98 25.38
CA GLN A 534 -15.28 65.20 26.68
C GLN A 534 -14.48 66.51 26.69
N ALA A 535 -13.71 66.80 25.64
CA ALA A 535 -12.98 68.06 25.51
C ALA A 535 -13.91 69.29 25.45
N ALA A 536 -15.03 69.17 24.73
CA ALA A 536 -16.03 70.23 24.65
C ALA A 536 -16.74 70.47 25.99
N MET A 537 -17.08 69.40 26.72
CA MET A 537 -17.65 69.48 28.06
C MET A 537 -16.69 70.12 29.05
N ALA A 538 -15.42 69.69 29.08
CA ALA A 538 -14.41 70.29 29.95
C ALA A 538 -14.23 71.80 29.68
N LYS A 539 -14.26 72.22 28.40
CA LYS A 539 -14.24 73.65 28.04
C LYS A 539 -15.49 74.39 28.52
N ALA A 540 -16.67 73.80 28.38
CA ALA A 540 -17.91 74.38 28.86
C ALA A 540 -17.93 74.52 30.39
N GLU A 541 -17.45 73.51 31.12
CA GLU A 541 -17.29 73.54 32.58
C GLU A 541 -16.30 74.61 33.02
N ALA A 542 -15.14 74.72 32.35
CA ALA A 542 -14.17 75.79 32.63
C ALA A 542 -14.77 77.18 32.38
N THR A 543 -15.56 77.33 31.31
CA THR A 543 -16.27 78.58 31.01
C THR A 543 -17.33 78.88 32.07
N LEU A 544 -18.09 77.88 32.51
CA LEU A 544 -19.07 78.01 33.58
C LEU A 544 -18.40 78.40 34.91
N ALA A 545 -17.28 77.77 35.25
CA ALA A 545 -16.50 78.09 36.45
C ALA A 545 -15.96 79.52 36.40
N TYR A 546 -15.45 79.97 35.24
CA TYR A 546 -15.03 81.34 35.00
C TYR A 546 -16.19 82.34 35.15
N LEU A 547 -17.35 82.05 34.56
CA LEU A 547 -18.55 82.89 34.68
C LEU A 547 -19.05 82.96 36.13
N LYS A 548 -19.03 81.84 36.87
CA LYS A 548 -19.34 81.83 38.31
C LYS A 548 -18.36 82.69 39.09
N ALA A 549 -17.06 82.57 38.85
CA ALA A 549 -16.05 83.41 39.49
C ALA A 549 -16.22 84.90 39.17
N MET A 550 -16.58 85.26 37.93
CA MET A 550 -16.93 86.65 37.57
C MET A 550 -18.20 87.14 38.28
N LEU A 551 -19.23 86.30 38.39
CA LEU A 551 -20.47 86.64 39.08
C LEU A 551 -20.22 86.85 40.58
N ASP A 552 -19.43 85.97 41.20
CA ASP A 552 -19.06 86.08 42.61
C ASP A 552 -18.19 87.32 42.87
N ALA A 553 -17.26 87.64 41.96
CA ALA A 553 -16.46 88.87 42.03
C ALA A 553 -17.31 90.14 41.86
N ALA A 554 -18.29 90.13 40.95
CA ALA A 554 -19.22 91.24 40.76
C ALA A 554 -20.13 91.46 41.98
N ASN A 555 -20.58 90.39 42.63
CA ASN A 555 -21.38 90.46 43.87
C ASN A 555 -20.57 90.85 45.12
N SER A 556 -19.24 90.80 45.07
CA SER A 556 -18.36 91.20 46.19
C SER A 556 -17.93 92.67 46.19
N ASN A 557 -18.37 93.45 45.19
CA ASN A 557 -18.04 94.87 45.01
C ASN A 557 -19.22 95.83 45.25
N ASP A 558 -20.33 95.35 45.84
CA ASP A 558 -21.48 96.14 46.32
C ASP A 558 -21.53 96.17 47.86
#